data_AF-A0A7R9MGE0-F1
#
_entry.id   AF-A0A7R9MGE0-F1
#
_cell.length_a   1.000
_cell.length_b   1.000
_cell.length_c   1.000
_cell.angle_alpha   90.00
_cell.angle_beta   90.00
_cell.angle_gamma   90.00
#
_symmetry.space_group_name_H-M   'P 1'
#
loop_
_entity.id
_entity.type
_entity.pdbx_description
1 polymer ?
#
loop_
_entity_poly.entity_id
_entity_poly.type
_entity_poly.pdbx_seq_one_letter_code
_entity_poly.pdbx_strand_id
1 'polypeptide(L)'
;MRKSAAFCAINTMSQTVTTRWIFTDNDLKNHRLRKRDAIGAQEEIQYRQKGTHYIKEMADLLKLRPICMNTGIVYFHRFFALRSFKAFDVNEISICSLFLAAKFEEQPIRKEDLIRAALCCRPKTRHSAHEDFKSEYRTQCERLIANENEMLLTFGFDLMVIHSHTVIISASDNHSVIKREIGANAYKMAGD
;
A
#
# COMPACT_ATOMS: atom_id res chain seq x y z
N MET A 1 14.50 -18.38 30.61
CA MET A 1 14.46 -19.38 29.52
C MET A 1 13.38 -19.14 28.44
N ARG A 2 12.63 -18.02 28.40
CA ARG A 2 11.59 -17.78 27.37
C ARG A 2 12.02 -16.95 26.14
N LYS A 3 13.27 -16.45 26.10
CA LYS A 3 13.76 -15.57 25.02
C LYS A 3 14.26 -16.32 23.76
N SER A 4 14.39 -17.64 23.80
CA SER A 4 15.00 -18.43 22.70
C SER A 4 14.06 -18.73 21.53
N ALA A 5 12.75 -18.83 21.78
CA ALA A 5 11.77 -19.15 20.72
C ALA A 5 11.48 -17.94 19.81
N ALA A 6 11.39 -16.74 20.39
CA ALA A 6 11.19 -15.50 19.62
C ALA A 6 12.41 -15.17 18.74
N PHE A 7 13.62 -15.41 19.24
CA PHE A 7 14.86 -15.17 18.49
C PHE A 7 15.02 -16.15 17.31
N CYS A 8 14.61 -17.41 17.49
CA CYS A 8 14.59 -18.41 16.41
C CYS A 8 13.53 -18.06 15.34
N ALA A 9 12.36 -17.57 15.76
CA ALA A 9 11.32 -17.11 14.82
C ALA A 9 11.81 -15.93 13.98
N ILE A 10 12.51 -14.96 14.56
CA ILE A 10 13.04 -13.78 13.83
C ILE A 10 14.13 -14.19 12.82
N ASN A 11 15.06 -15.08 13.20
CA ASN A 11 16.10 -15.56 12.27
C ASN A 11 15.51 -16.42 11.14
N THR A 12 14.46 -17.19 11.42
CA THR A 12 13.76 -17.99 10.40
C THR A 12 12.91 -17.09 9.48
N MET A 13 12.32 -16.00 10.00
CA MET A 13 11.63 -14.99 9.18
C MET A 13 12.57 -14.11 8.34
N SER A 14 13.86 -14.02 8.68
CA SER A 14 14.85 -13.34 7.83
C SER A 14 15.11 -14.07 6.51
N GLN A 15 14.90 -15.39 6.46
CA GLN A 15 15.16 -16.21 5.27
C GLN A 15 13.95 -16.34 4.33
N THR A 16 12.79 -15.83 4.71
CA THR A 16 11.59 -15.79 3.85
C THR A 16 11.11 -14.37 3.57
N VAL A 17 11.98 -13.35 3.69
CA VAL A 17 11.72 -12.08 3.02
C VAL A 17 11.68 -12.41 1.54
N THR A 18 10.50 -12.38 0.92
CA THR A 18 10.29 -12.80 -0.45
C THR A 18 11.13 -11.90 -1.37
N THR A 19 12.32 -12.39 -1.75
CA THR A 19 13.27 -11.73 -2.66
C THR A 19 12.62 -11.32 -3.98
N ARG A 20 11.47 -11.93 -4.31
CA ARG A 20 10.55 -11.56 -5.38
C ARG A 20 10.27 -10.05 -5.46
N TRP A 21 10.16 -9.35 -4.34
CA TRP A 21 9.76 -7.93 -4.31
C TRP A 21 10.95 -6.96 -4.14
N ILE A 22 12.18 -7.48 -4.18
CA ILE A 22 13.40 -6.68 -4.11
C ILE A 22 13.96 -6.55 -5.53
N PHE A 23 13.85 -5.36 -6.10
CA PHE A 23 14.31 -5.06 -7.46
C PHE A 23 15.64 -4.32 -7.43
N THR A 24 16.56 -4.64 -8.35
CA THR A 24 17.76 -3.81 -8.55
C THR A 24 17.43 -2.56 -9.36
N ASP A 25 18.28 -1.53 -9.29
CA ASP A 25 18.12 -0.30 -10.08
C ASP A 25 18.11 -0.59 -11.60
N ASN A 26 18.86 -1.61 -12.03
CA ASN A 26 18.83 -2.08 -13.41
C ASN A 26 17.51 -2.79 -13.77
N ASP A 27 16.87 -3.51 -12.86
CA ASP A 27 15.56 -4.14 -13.08
C ASP A 27 14.46 -3.09 -13.18
N LEU A 28 14.53 -2.03 -12.38
CA LEU A 28 13.61 -0.89 -12.43
C LEU A 28 13.80 -0.07 -13.71
N LYS A 29 15.04 0.17 -14.16
CA LYS A 29 15.34 0.85 -15.43
C LYS A 29 14.97 0.02 -16.66
N ASN A 30 15.15 -1.30 -16.59
CA ASN A 30 14.78 -2.23 -17.64
C ASN A 30 13.36 -2.76 -17.50
N HIS A 31 12.55 -2.15 -16.65
CA HIS A 31 11.21 -2.62 -16.38
C HIS A 31 10.41 -2.73 -17.67
N ARG A 32 10.11 -3.97 -18.07
CA ARG A 32 9.58 -4.30 -19.40
C ARG A 32 8.31 -3.51 -19.73
N LEU A 33 7.50 -3.20 -18.72
CA LEU A 33 6.25 -2.46 -18.87
C LEU A 33 6.47 -0.97 -19.13
N ARG A 34 7.47 -0.35 -18.50
CA ARG A 34 7.78 1.07 -18.72
C ARG A 34 8.25 1.31 -20.16
N LYS A 35 9.04 0.39 -20.69
CA LYS A 35 9.47 0.40 -22.11
C LYS A 35 8.32 0.11 -23.07
N ARG A 36 7.41 -0.81 -22.71
CA ARG A 36 6.27 -1.19 -23.57
C ARG A 36 5.22 -0.08 -23.68
N ASP A 37 4.91 0.59 -22.57
CA ASP A 37 3.78 1.52 -22.50
C ASP A 37 4.21 2.98 -22.70
N ALA A 38 5.50 3.22 -22.99
CA ALA A 38 6.08 4.54 -23.27
C ALA A 38 5.75 5.61 -22.21
N ILE A 39 5.81 5.24 -20.93
CA ILE A 39 5.61 6.16 -19.80
C ILE A 39 6.95 6.76 -19.39
N GLY A 40 6.99 8.09 -19.26
CA GLY A 40 8.20 8.79 -18.83
C GLY A 40 8.56 8.51 -17.37
N ALA A 41 9.85 8.62 -17.00
CA ALA A 41 10.30 8.46 -15.62
C ALA A 41 9.53 9.36 -14.65
N GLN A 42 9.41 10.62 -15.05
CA GLN A 42 8.83 11.67 -14.24
C GLN A 42 7.32 11.47 -14.08
N GLU A 43 6.66 11.04 -15.15
CA GLU A 43 5.22 10.76 -15.16
C GLU A 43 4.90 9.57 -14.25
N GLU A 44 5.72 8.52 -14.28
CA GLU A 44 5.58 7.38 -13.36
C GLU A 44 5.71 7.81 -11.89
N ILE A 45 6.71 8.63 -11.57
CA ILE A 45 6.90 9.17 -10.21
C ILE A 45 5.68 9.99 -9.79
N GLN A 46 5.14 10.82 -10.67
CA GLN A 46 3.94 11.61 -10.39
C GLN A 46 2.72 10.73 -10.12
N TYR A 47 2.50 9.67 -10.91
CA TYR A 47 1.41 8.72 -10.64
C TYR A 47 1.58 7.99 -9.32
N ARG A 48 2.82 7.59 -8.98
CA ARG A 48 3.13 6.95 -7.71
C ARG A 48 2.85 7.89 -6.53
N GLN A 49 3.31 9.13 -6.60
CA GLN A 49 3.08 10.15 -5.57
C GLN A 49 1.59 10.49 -5.42
N LYS A 50 0.86 10.60 -6.53
CA LYS A 50 -0.58 10.86 -6.53
C LYS A 50 -1.34 9.72 -5.83
N GLY A 51 -1.01 8.46 -6.16
CA GLY A 51 -1.64 7.30 -5.55
C GLY A 51 -1.34 7.18 -4.06
N THR A 52 -0.07 7.37 -3.64
CA THR A 52 0.28 7.32 -2.22
C THR A 52 -0.38 8.44 -1.42
N HIS A 53 -0.44 9.66 -1.96
CA HIS A 53 -1.16 10.75 -1.32
C HIS A 53 -2.64 10.42 -1.12
N TYR A 54 -3.30 9.90 -2.17
CA TYR A 54 -4.70 9.52 -2.10
C TYR A 54 -4.97 8.40 -1.07
N ILE A 55 -4.07 7.41 -0.97
CA ILE A 55 -4.14 6.37 0.07
C ILE A 55 -4.01 6.96 1.47
N LYS A 56 -3.04 7.87 1.69
CA LYS A 56 -2.83 8.54 2.98
C LYS A 56 -4.08 9.31 3.40
N GLU A 57 -4.65 10.12 2.50
CA GLU A 57 -5.88 10.88 2.78
C GLU A 57 -7.07 9.98 3.13
N MET A 58 -7.29 8.90 2.36
CA MET A 58 -8.37 7.96 2.67
C MET A 58 -8.16 7.24 4.00
N ALA A 59 -6.92 6.82 4.29
CA ALA A 59 -6.58 6.14 5.53
C ALA A 59 -6.81 7.04 6.76
N ASP A 60 -6.48 8.33 6.65
CA ASP A 60 -6.71 9.33 7.69
C ASP A 60 -8.20 9.56 7.91
N LEU A 61 -9.00 9.69 6.85
CA LEU A 61 -10.46 9.81 6.96
C LEU A 61 -11.11 8.60 7.64
N LEU A 62 -10.60 7.41 7.34
CA LEU A 62 -11.08 6.14 7.89
C LEU A 62 -10.44 5.81 9.25
N LYS A 63 -9.53 6.65 9.76
CA LYS A 63 -8.81 6.49 11.03
C LYS A 63 -8.09 5.14 11.15
N LEU A 64 -7.46 4.70 10.06
CA LEU A 64 -6.73 3.43 10.03
C LEU A 64 -5.42 3.53 10.81
N ARG A 65 -4.93 2.40 11.31
CA ARG A 65 -3.61 2.36 11.94
C ARG A 65 -2.52 2.63 10.89
N PRO A 66 -1.41 3.30 11.26
CA PRO A 66 -0.30 3.55 10.33
C PRO A 66 0.24 2.28 9.67
N ILE A 67 0.26 1.16 10.40
CA ILE A 67 0.67 -0.15 9.86
C ILE A 67 -0.18 -0.57 8.65
N CYS A 68 -1.50 -0.37 8.73
CA CYS A 68 -2.45 -0.70 7.67
C CYS A 68 -2.31 0.23 6.46
N MET A 69 -2.13 1.52 6.71
CA MET A 69 -1.85 2.50 5.65
C MET A 69 -0.58 2.13 4.89
N ASN A 70 0.51 1.81 5.61
CA ASN A 70 1.78 1.42 5.02
C ASN A 70 1.65 0.12 4.20
N THR A 71 0.87 -0.87 4.68
CA THR A 71 0.61 -2.11 3.92
C THR A 71 -0.10 -1.80 2.61
N GLY A 72 -1.09 -0.90 2.64
CA GLY A 72 -1.79 -0.44 1.44
C GLY A 72 -0.86 0.25 0.44
N ILE A 73 0.03 1.13 0.89
CA ILE A 73 1.04 1.79 0.05
C ILE A 73 1.97 0.76 -0.61
N VAL A 74 2.43 -0.24 0.15
CA VAL A 74 3.28 -1.31 -0.39
C VAL A 74 2.53 -2.13 -1.44
N TYR A 75 1.27 -2.50 -1.21
CA TYR A 75 0.45 -3.20 -2.20
C TYR A 75 0.27 -2.37 -3.48
N PHE A 76 -0.03 -1.07 -3.36
CA PHE A 76 -0.12 -0.17 -4.50
C PHE A 76 1.16 -0.15 -5.32
N HIS A 77 2.33 -0.01 -4.67
CA HIS A 77 3.61 -0.01 -5.36
C HIS A 77 3.96 -1.35 -5.99
N ARG A 78 3.69 -2.47 -5.30
CA ARG A 78 3.90 -3.83 -5.83
C ARG A 78 3.01 -4.09 -7.05
N PHE A 79 1.76 -3.64 -7.02
CA PHE A 79 0.84 -3.81 -8.15
C PHE A 79 1.36 -3.08 -9.40
N PHE A 80 1.68 -1.80 -9.28
CA PHE A 80 2.24 -1.02 -10.39
C PHE A 80 3.72 -1.29 -10.68
N ALA A 81 4.37 -2.15 -9.90
CA ALA A 81 5.63 -2.77 -10.31
C ALA A 81 5.37 -3.88 -11.34
N LEU A 82 4.21 -4.54 -11.36
CA LEU A 82 3.91 -5.65 -12.29
C LEU A 82 2.84 -5.31 -13.33
N ARG A 83 2.15 -4.19 -13.17
CA ARG A 83 1.07 -3.71 -14.04
C ARG A 83 1.34 -2.29 -14.50
N SER A 84 0.70 -1.91 -15.60
CA SER A 84 0.85 -0.59 -16.21
C SER A 84 -0.10 0.44 -15.61
N PHE A 85 0.39 1.67 -15.45
CA PHE A 85 -0.44 2.84 -15.12
C PHE A 85 -1.44 3.23 -16.23
N LYS A 86 -1.23 2.78 -17.48
CA LYS A 86 -2.20 3.03 -18.58
C LYS A 86 -3.37 2.04 -18.57
N ALA A 87 -3.18 0.86 -17.98
CA ALA A 87 -4.18 -0.20 -17.99
C ALA A 87 -5.16 -0.11 -16.82
N PHE A 88 -4.74 0.51 -15.70
CA PHE A 88 -5.52 0.59 -14.47
C PHE A 88 -5.53 2.02 -13.93
N ASP A 89 -6.69 2.48 -13.46
CA ASP A 89 -6.78 3.80 -12.81
C ASP A 89 -6.08 3.78 -11.45
N VAL A 90 -5.27 4.80 -11.21
CA VAL A 90 -4.51 4.99 -9.97
C VAL A 90 -5.46 5.07 -8.77
N ASN A 91 -6.61 5.73 -8.90
CA ASN A 91 -7.55 5.89 -7.79
C ASN A 91 -8.23 4.57 -7.45
N GLU A 92 -8.71 3.83 -8.46
CA GLU A 92 -9.38 2.54 -8.24
C GLU A 92 -8.45 1.51 -7.59
N ILE A 93 -7.19 1.43 -8.05
CA ILE A 93 -6.18 0.55 -7.45
C ILE A 93 -5.81 1.00 -6.03
N SER A 94 -5.75 2.30 -5.77
CA SER A 94 -5.48 2.84 -4.44
C SER A 94 -6.56 2.42 -3.42
N ILE A 95 -7.84 2.51 -3.81
CA ILE A 95 -8.97 2.07 -3.00
C ILE A 95 -8.87 0.57 -2.72
N CYS A 96 -8.61 -0.22 -3.77
CA CYS A 96 -8.44 -1.66 -3.68
C CYS A 96 -7.28 -2.07 -2.77
N SER A 97 -6.12 -1.42 -2.89
CA SER A 97 -4.95 -1.70 -2.06
C SER A 97 -5.23 -1.45 -0.58
N LEU A 98 -5.97 -0.37 -0.26
CA LEU A 98 -6.32 -0.05 1.11
C LEU A 98 -7.33 -1.05 1.68
N PHE A 99 -8.32 -1.46 0.86
CA PHE A 99 -9.29 -2.48 1.24
C PHE A 99 -8.64 -3.83 1.57
N LEU A 100 -7.71 -4.26 0.72
CA LEU A 100 -7.01 -5.53 0.90
C LEU A 100 -6.08 -5.49 2.12
N ALA A 101 -5.35 -4.37 2.31
CA ALA A 101 -4.52 -4.16 3.49
C ALA A 101 -5.33 -4.16 4.79
N ALA A 102 -6.50 -3.52 4.79
CA ALA A 102 -7.41 -3.48 5.94
C ALA A 102 -7.91 -4.87 6.34
N LYS A 103 -8.18 -5.75 5.37
CA LYS A 103 -8.51 -7.15 5.64
C LYS A 103 -7.32 -7.91 6.22
N PHE A 104 -6.14 -7.75 5.64
CA PHE A 104 -4.93 -8.46 6.05
C PHE A 104 -4.45 -8.06 7.45
N GLU A 105 -4.56 -6.78 7.81
CA GLU A 105 -4.14 -6.24 9.11
C GLU A 105 -5.23 -6.36 10.19
N GLU A 106 -6.29 -7.14 9.95
CA GLU A 106 -7.41 -7.35 10.90
C GLU A 106 -8.09 -6.04 11.33
N GLN A 107 -8.23 -5.09 10.40
CA GLN A 107 -9.08 -3.88 10.55
C GLN A 107 -10.08 -3.77 9.40
N PRO A 108 -11.00 -4.74 9.23
CA PRO A 108 -11.88 -4.76 8.07
C PRO A 108 -12.79 -3.52 8.03
N ILE A 109 -12.79 -2.84 6.89
CA ILE A 109 -13.60 -1.65 6.62
C ILE A 109 -14.82 -2.08 5.79
N ARG A 110 -15.99 -1.46 6.05
CA ARG A 110 -17.17 -1.66 5.21
C ARG A 110 -16.92 -1.05 3.83
N LYS A 111 -17.30 -1.76 2.76
CA LYS A 111 -17.17 -1.26 1.37
C LYS A 111 -17.83 0.11 1.18
N GLU A 112 -18.96 0.34 1.84
CA GLU A 112 -19.68 1.61 1.84
C GLU A 112 -18.85 2.76 2.40
N ASP A 113 -18.22 2.58 3.55
CA ASP A 113 -17.41 3.62 4.19
C ASP A 113 -16.15 3.91 3.37
N LEU A 114 -15.55 2.88 2.78
CA LEU A 114 -14.40 3.02 1.89
C LEU A 114 -14.74 3.82 0.62
N ILE A 115 -15.86 3.49 -0.05
CA ILE A 115 -16.28 4.21 -1.26
C ILE A 115 -16.68 5.65 -0.92
N ARG A 116 -17.33 5.87 0.23
CA ARG A 116 -17.64 7.21 0.71
C ARG A 116 -16.37 8.03 0.94
N ALA A 117 -15.36 7.46 1.61
CA ALA A 117 -14.06 8.13 1.80
C ALA A 117 -13.37 8.45 0.47
N ALA A 118 -13.38 7.50 -0.48
CA ALA A 118 -12.82 7.70 -1.82
C ALA A 118 -13.49 8.87 -2.57
N LEU A 119 -14.82 8.98 -2.49
CA LEU A 119 -15.58 10.08 -3.09
C LEU A 119 -15.29 11.42 -2.39
N CYS A 120 -15.08 11.43 -1.06
CA CYS A 120 -14.71 12.63 -0.32
C CYS A 120 -13.31 13.14 -0.69
N CYS A 121 -12.35 12.25 -0.94
CA CYS A 121 -10.98 12.59 -1.34
C CYS A 121 -10.86 12.99 -2.83
N ARG A 122 -11.90 12.76 -3.65
CA ARG A 122 -11.87 13.21 -5.05
C ARG A 122 -11.97 14.74 -5.13
N PRO A 123 -11.16 15.40 -5.97
CA PRO A 123 -11.28 16.84 -6.17
C PRO A 123 -12.70 17.16 -6.65
N LYS A 124 -13.38 18.05 -5.92
CA LYS A 124 -14.77 18.46 -6.22
C LYS A 124 -14.81 19.15 -7.59
N THR A 125 -15.03 18.38 -8.66
CA THR A 125 -15.45 18.95 -9.94
C THR A 125 -16.78 19.65 -9.70
N ARG A 126 -16.84 20.95 -10.02
CA ARG A 126 -17.93 21.89 -9.73
C ARG A 126 -19.32 21.51 -10.29
N HIS A 127 -19.53 20.31 -10.81
CA HIS A 127 -20.67 19.95 -11.65
C HIS A 127 -21.43 18.65 -11.33
N SER A 128 -21.05 17.80 -10.37
CA SER A 128 -21.92 16.65 -10.02
C SER A 128 -22.85 17.01 -8.87
N ALA A 129 -23.87 17.80 -9.21
CA ALA A 129 -25.12 17.80 -8.49
C ALA A 129 -25.73 16.39 -8.58
N HIS A 130 -25.91 15.73 -7.44
CA HIS A 130 -27.00 14.77 -7.20
C HIS A 130 -27.28 13.68 -8.26
N GLU A 131 -26.30 13.19 -9.01
CA GLU A 131 -26.48 11.92 -9.73
C GLU A 131 -26.48 10.76 -8.73
N ASP A 132 -27.36 9.77 -8.94
CA ASP A 132 -27.70 8.69 -8.01
C ASP A 132 -26.48 8.04 -7.37
N PHE A 133 -26.14 8.46 -6.14
CA PHE A 133 -25.05 7.88 -5.32
C PHE A 133 -25.11 6.34 -5.30
N LYS A 134 -26.32 5.79 -5.36
CA LYS A 134 -26.58 4.34 -5.38
C LYS A 134 -26.10 3.65 -6.66
N SER A 135 -26.23 4.30 -7.82
CA SER A 135 -25.78 3.77 -9.12
C SER A 135 -24.25 3.79 -9.23
N GLU A 136 -23.64 4.93 -8.87
CA GLU A 136 -22.19 5.08 -8.83
C GLU A 136 -21.57 4.12 -7.80
N TYR A 137 -22.17 3.99 -6.61
CA TYR A 137 -21.74 3.05 -5.58
C TYR A 137 -21.70 1.60 -6.08
N ARG A 138 -22.74 1.17 -6.80
CA ARG A 138 -22.80 -0.19 -7.35
C ARG A 138 -21.68 -0.43 -8.35
N THR A 139 -21.46 0.50 -9.27
CA THR A 139 -20.40 0.42 -10.27
C THR A 139 -19.02 0.38 -9.60
N GLN A 140 -18.78 1.24 -8.60
CA GLN A 140 -17.53 1.25 -7.82
C GLN A 140 -17.31 -0.06 -7.06
N CYS A 141 -18.36 -0.67 -6.51
CA CYS A 141 -18.27 -1.97 -5.85
C CYS A 141 -17.89 -3.09 -6.81
N GLU A 142 -18.48 -3.13 -8.00
CA GLU A 142 -18.18 -4.13 -9.03
C GLU A 142 -16.73 -4.00 -9.50
N ARG A 143 -16.26 -2.76 -9.74
CA ARG A 143 -14.84 -2.49 -10.07
C ARG A 143 -13.89 -2.85 -8.94
N LEU A 144 -14.25 -2.54 -7.69
CA LEU A 144 -13.45 -2.90 -6.51
C LEU A 144 -13.25 -4.41 -6.41
N ILE A 145 -14.31 -5.20 -6.64
CA ILE A 145 -14.23 -6.67 -6.61
C ILE A 145 -13.36 -7.19 -7.77
N ALA A 146 -13.50 -6.64 -8.97
CA ALA A 146 -12.67 -7.03 -10.11
C ALA A 146 -11.19 -6.73 -9.87
N ASN A 147 -10.88 -5.52 -9.39
CA ASN A 147 -9.53 -5.09 -9.06
C ASN A 147 -8.93 -5.88 -7.89
N GLU A 148 -9.74 -6.27 -6.90
CA GLU A 148 -9.32 -7.13 -5.80
C GLU A 148 -8.83 -8.49 -6.32
N ASN A 149 -9.59 -9.12 -7.22
CA ASN A 149 -9.19 -10.39 -7.83
C ASN A 149 -7.90 -10.25 -8.64
N GLU A 150 -7.79 -9.21 -9.47
CA GLU A 150 -6.58 -8.95 -10.25
C GLU A 150 -5.35 -8.69 -9.36
N MET A 151 -5.52 -7.98 -8.25
CA MET A 151 -4.45 -7.68 -7.30
C MET A 151 -3.97 -8.97 -6.59
N LEU A 152 -4.89 -9.80 -6.11
CA LEU A 152 -4.59 -11.10 -5.51
C LEU A 152 -3.85 -12.04 -6.47
N LEU A 153 -4.31 -12.11 -7.72
CA LEU A 153 -3.67 -12.90 -8.77
C LEU A 153 -2.27 -12.37 -9.10
N THR A 154 -2.12 -11.04 -9.18
CA THR A 154 -0.83 -10.39 -9.44
C THR A 154 0.19 -10.68 -8.33
N PHE A 155 -0.24 -10.77 -7.08
CA PHE A 155 0.64 -11.10 -5.95
C PHE A 155 0.89 -12.60 -5.80
N GLY A 156 0.07 -13.45 -6.42
CA GLY A 156 0.09 -14.89 -6.22
C GLY A 156 -0.22 -15.26 -4.77
N PHE A 157 -1.14 -14.52 -4.14
CA PHE A 157 -1.54 -14.66 -2.73
C PHE A 157 -0.43 -14.43 -1.68
N ASP A 158 0.74 -13.91 -2.09
CA ASP A 158 1.78 -13.46 -1.16
C ASP A 158 1.48 -12.05 -0.65
N LEU A 159 0.67 -11.99 0.41
CA LEU A 159 0.22 -10.74 1.04
C LEU A 159 1.11 -10.27 2.19
N MET A 160 2.13 -11.05 2.56
CA MET A 160 2.99 -10.73 3.69
C MET A 160 3.81 -9.46 3.39
N VAL A 161 3.68 -8.47 4.28
CA VAL A 161 4.48 -7.23 4.27
C VAL A 161 5.18 -7.11 5.61
N ILE A 162 6.51 -7.02 5.58
CA ILE A 162 7.31 -6.70 6.74
C ILE A 162 7.55 -5.20 6.73
N HIS A 163 7.05 -4.52 7.76
CA HIS A 163 7.19 -3.07 7.90
C HIS A 163 8.54 -2.70 8.49
N SER A 164 9.15 -1.62 8.00
CA SER A 164 10.40 -1.07 8.54
C SER A 164 10.28 -0.70 10.03
N HIS A 165 9.11 -0.23 10.46
CA HIS A 165 8.84 0.11 11.85
C HIS A 165 9.06 -1.06 12.83
N THR A 166 8.73 -2.29 12.45
CA THR A 166 8.92 -3.46 13.33
C THR A 166 10.41 -3.80 13.49
N VAL A 167 11.19 -3.61 12.43
CA VAL A 167 12.65 -3.77 12.45
C VAL A 167 13.31 -2.69 13.29
N ILE A 168 12.89 -1.43 13.16
CA ILE A 168 13.46 -0.31 13.93
C ILE A 168 13.20 -0.49 15.43
N ILE A 169 11.98 -0.88 15.83
CA ILE A 169 11.64 -1.10 17.24
C ILE A 169 12.46 -2.27 17.81
N SER A 170 12.51 -3.40 17.11
CA SER A 170 13.28 -4.56 17.58
C SER A 170 14.78 -4.28 17.66
N ALA A 171 15.34 -3.49 16.73
CA ALA A 171 16.73 -3.04 16.80
C ALA A 171 16.98 -2.08 17.98
N SER A 172 16.05 -1.17 18.26
CA SER A 172 16.12 -0.25 19.39
C SER A 172 16.04 -0.95 20.74
N ASP A 173 15.22 -1.99 20.87
CA ASP A 173 15.08 -2.77 22.10
C ASP A 173 16.33 -3.63 22.38
N ASN A 174 17.01 -4.10 21.33
CA ASN A 174 18.23 -4.88 21.43
C ASN A 174 19.48 -4.02 21.71
N HIS A 175 19.45 -2.75 21.32
CA HIS A 175 20.55 -1.80 21.54
C HIS A 175 20.08 -0.64 22.43
N SER A 176 20.28 -0.78 23.74
CA SER A 176 19.99 0.24 24.77
C SER A 176 20.70 1.59 24.58
N VAL A 177 21.56 1.71 23.57
CA VAL A 177 22.36 2.90 23.21
C VAL A 177 21.59 3.85 22.28
N ILE A 178 20.53 3.39 21.61
CA ILE A 178 19.75 4.25 20.70
C ILE A 178 18.89 5.21 21.54
N LYS A 179 19.30 6.49 21.54
CA LYS A 179 18.53 7.57 22.19
C LYS A 179 17.12 7.63 21.61
N ARG A 180 16.12 7.83 22.47
CA ARG A 180 14.69 7.91 22.14
C ARG A 180 14.38 8.86 20.97
N GLU A 181 15.14 9.94 20.83
CA GLU A 181 15.03 10.91 19.73
C GLU A 181 15.45 10.34 18.36
N ILE A 182 16.50 9.51 18.32
CA ILE A 182 16.98 8.87 17.09
C ILE A 182 15.95 7.83 16.63
N GLY A 183 15.40 7.05 17.56
CA GLY A 183 14.33 6.10 17.27
C GLY A 183 13.06 6.78 16.77
N ALA A 184 12.67 7.92 17.35
CA ALA A 184 11.50 8.70 16.91
C ALA A 184 11.69 9.29 15.50
N ASN A 185 12.88 9.83 15.20
CA ASN A 185 13.18 10.35 13.86
C ASN A 185 13.23 9.24 12.80
N ALA A 186 13.85 8.11 13.12
CA ALA A 186 13.89 6.94 12.23
C ALA A 186 12.48 6.39 11.97
N TYR A 187 11.62 6.35 12.98
CA TYR A 187 10.22 5.96 12.83
C TYR A 187 9.48 6.94 11.91
N LYS A 188 9.68 8.26 12.06
CA LYS A 188 9.05 9.25 11.19
C LYS A 188 9.50 9.11 9.73
N MET A 189 10.81 8.97 9.50
CA MET A 189 11.39 8.76 8.16
C MET A 189 10.89 7.50 7.48
N ALA A 190 10.53 6.47 8.24
CA ALA A 190 9.98 5.23 7.70
C ALA A 190 8.54 5.36 7.18
N GLY A 191 7.80 6.42 7.57
CA GLY A 191 6.42 6.66 7.13
C GLY A 191 6.24 7.76 6.08
N ASP A 192 7.30 8.54 5.81
CA ASP A 192 7.31 9.59 4.78
C ASP A 192 7.37 8.96 3.38
#